data_AF-A0A7S2GBW0-F1
#
_entry.id   AF-A0A7S2GBW0-F1
#
_cell.length_a   1.000
_cell.length_b   1.000
_cell.length_c   1.000
_cell.angle_alpha   90.00
_cell.angle_beta   90.00
_cell.angle_gamma   90.00
#
_symmetry.space_group_name_H-M   'P 1'
#
loop_
_entity.id
_entity.type
_entity.pdbx_description
1 polymer ?
#
loop_
_entity_poly.entity_id
_entity_poly.type
_entity_poly.pdbx_seq_one_letter_code
_entity_poly.pdbx_strand_id
1 'polypeptide(L)'
;LGDMLSGRSFDLQDAMSAIEIMDPQMDTGMQKEPAADEPQVPPVPPGADAPTQLVIGLLDEIMCAEHGHYSGLTLPQTIYRVEWMHNARDVGHLPLRSALIATSRAMIATRTLVLRGDIHEEEDYSGSMSGLSLYDDVSDQNLTAMLHEAEELCIAS
;
A
#
# COMPACT_ATOMS: atom_id res chain seq x y z
N LEU A 1 21.57 -29.92 -29.12
CA LEU A 1 21.13 -28.57 -28.70
C LEU A 1 19.98 -28.79 -27.74
N GLY A 2 20.16 -28.48 -26.46
CA GLY A 2 19.19 -28.84 -25.42
C GLY A 2 19.81 -29.17 -24.07
N ASP A 3 21.13 -29.13 -23.95
CA ASP A 3 21.78 -29.31 -22.65
C ASP A 3 21.71 -28.00 -21.86
N MET A 4 21.02 -28.04 -20.73
CA MET A 4 20.94 -26.94 -19.76
C MET A 4 21.97 -27.17 -18.66
N LEU A 5 22.83 -26.19 -18.43
CA LEU A 5 23.71 -26.17 -17.28
C LEU A 5 22.95 -25.56 -16.09
N SER A 6 22.56 -26.39 -15.14
CA SER A 6 21.86 -25.96 -13.93
C SER A 6 22.55 -26.47 -12.66
N GLY A 7 22.28 -25.81 -11.54
CA GLY A 7 22.73 -26.27 -10.23
C GLY A 7 22.06 -27.59 -9.85
N ARG A 8 22.71 -28.40 -8.99
CA ARG A 8 22.19 -29.72 -8.57
C ARG A 8 20.82 -29.69 -7.87
N SER A 9 20.41 -28.52 -7.37
CA SER A 9 19.15 -28.28 -6.66
C SER A 9 18.20 -27.37 -7.43
N PHE A 10 18.46 -27.11 -8.71
CA PHE A 10 17.60 -26.27 -9.54
C PHE A 10 16.48 -27.11 -10.15
N ASP A 11 15.23 -26.68 -9.94
CA ASP A 11 14.07 -27.24 -10.63
C ASP A 11 13.60 -26.30 -11.75
N LEU A 12 13.19 -26.88 -12.87
CA LEU A 12 12.59 -26.15 -13.99
C LEU A 12 11.24 -25.54 -13.61
N GLN A 13 10.53 -26.13 -12.63
CA GLN A 13 9.27 -25.57 -12.13
C GLN A 13 9.49 -24.20 -11.49
N ASP A 14 10.58 -24.01 -10.73
CA ASP A 14 10.95 -22.72 -10.15
C ASP A 14 11.28 -21.68 -11.23
N ALA A 15 11.77 -22.13 -12.39
CA ALA A 15 12.08 -21.26 -13.52
C ALA A 15 10.82 -20.72 -14.22
N MET A 16 9.66 -21.37 -14.05
CA MET A 16 8.41 -20.96 -14.71
C MET A 16 7.83 -19.64 -14.15
N SER A 17 8.21 -19.26 -12.94
CA SER A 17 7.84 -17.97 -12.33
C SER A 17 8.92 -16.90 -12.48
N ALA A 18 9.98 -17.16 -13.26
CA ALA A 18 11.05 -16.20 -13.45
C ALA A 18 10.57 -15.01 -14.29
N ILE A 19 11.04 -13.81 -13.92
CA ILE A 19 10.80 -12.58 -14.69
C ILE A 19 11.68 -12.59 -15.94
N GLU A 20 11.08 -12.36 -17.10
CA GLU A 20 11.79 -12.17 -18.37
C GLU A 20 12.12 -10.69 -18.57
N ILE A 21 13.42 -10.37 -18.60
CA ILE A 21 13.92 -8.99 -18.78
C ILE A 21 13.65 -8.56 -20.23
N MET A 22 13.30 -7.27 -20.43
CA MET A 22 12.92 -6.67 -21.72
C MET A 22 11.58 -7.15 -22.32
N ASP A 23 10.80 -7.96 -21.61
CA ASP A 23 9.41 -8.25 -21.99
C ASP A 23 8.47 -7.24 -21.30
N PRO A 24 7.69 -6.43 -22.05
CA PRO A 24 6.78 -5.43 -21.47
C PRO A 24 5.69 -6.00 -20.53
N GLN A 25 5.36 -7.29 -20.62
CA GLN A 25 4.35 -7.93 -19.77
C GLN A 25 4.94 -8.53 -18.50
N MET A 26 6.24 -8.85 -18.50
CA MET A 26 6.93 -9.52 -17.40
C MET A 26 7.89 -8.58 -16.65
N ASP A 27 8.49 -7.61 -17.35
CA ASP A 27 9.46 -6.67 -16.82
C ASP A 27 8.79 -5.33 -16.46
N THR A 28 8.57 -5.10 -15.17
CA THR A 28 8.04 -3.82 -14.66
C THR A 28 8.96 -2.63 -14.94
N GLY A 29 10.25 -2.87 -15.24
CA GLY A 29 11.20 -1.84 -15.66
C GLY A 29 11.01 -1.38 -17.10
N MET A 30 10.24 -2.11 -17.90
CA MET A 30 9.88 -1.77 -19.29
C MET A 30 8.62 -0.92 -19.40
N GLN A 31 8.13 -0.36 -18.29
CA GLN A 31 7.01 0.58 -18.30
C GLN A 31 7.21 1.65 -19.38
N LYS A 32 6.16 1.84 -20.20
CA LYS A 32 6.14 2.90 -21.22
C LYS A 32 6.38 4.24 -20.54
N GLU A 33 6.97 5.18 -21.26
CA GLU A 33 7.14 6.53 -20.75
C GLU A 33 5.84 7.00 -20.10
N PRO A 34 5.92 7.60 -18.90
CA PRO A 34 4.74 8.10 -18.21
C PRO A 34 3.95 8.97 -19.18
N ALA A 35 2.62 8.96 -19.06
CA ALA A 35 1.80 9.83 -19.89
C ALA A 35 2.35 11.26 -19.79
N ALA A 36 2.28 12.06 -20.87
CA ALA A 36 2.89 13.40 -20.87
C ALA A 36 2.43 14.31 -19.71
N ASP A 37 1.28 13.99 -19.09
CA ASP A 37 0.68 14.68 -17.94
C ASP A 37 1.01 14.03 -16.58
N GLU A 38 1.73 12.91 -16.51
CA GLU A 38 2.08 12.27 -15.25
C GLU A 38 3.21 13.05 -14.54
N PRO A 39 3.03 13.43 -13.26
CA PRO A 39 4.06 14.14 -12.51
C PRO A 39 5.34 13.31 -12.40
N GLN A 40 6.45 13.83 -12.91
CA GLN A 40 7.76 13.19 -12.82
C GLN A 40 8.37 13.22 -11.40
N VAL A 41 7.80 14.04 -10.52
CA VAL A 41 8.25 14.21 -9.14
C VAL A 41 7.08 13.84 -8.22
N PRO A 42 7.34 13.04 -7.16
CA PRO A 42 6.31 12.73 -6.17
C PRO A 42 5.70 14.02 -5.61
N PRO A 43 4.37 14.07 -5.44
CA PRO A 43 3.71 15.24 -4.85
C PRO A 43 4.24 15.50 -3.45
N VAL A 44 4.47 16.77 -3.12
CA VAL A 44 4.89 17.19 -1.78
C VAL A 44 3.85 16.72 -0.75
N PRO A 45 4.26 16.12 0.38
CA PRO A 45 3.33 15.71 1.42
C PRO A 45 2.45 16.88 1.90
N PRO A 46 1.13 16.66 2.11
CA PRO A 46 0.24 17.69 2.63
C PRO A 46 0.76 18.25 3.95
N GLY A 47 1.00 19.56 3.97
CA GLY A 47 1.39 20.31 5.17
C GLY A 47 0.22 20.50 6.13
N ALA A 48 0.48 21.13 7.29
CA ALA A 48 -0.55 21.41 8.28
C ALA A 48 -1.69 22.28 7.73
N ASP A 49 -1.39 23.18 6.79
CA ASP A 49 -2.37 24.10 6.17
C ASP A 49 -3.02 23.52 4.90
N ALA A 50 -3.02 22.19 4.75
CA ALA A 50 -3.64 21.54 3.60
C ALA A 50 -5.15 21.89 3.51
N PRO A 51 -5.67 22.19 2.31
CA PRO A 51 -7.08 22.56 2.18
C PRO A 51 -7.98 21.38 2.54
N THR A 52 -9.04 21.65 3.31
CA THR A 52 -9.96 20.62 3.82
C THR A 52 -10.53 19.72 2.71
N GLN A 53 -10.83 20.28 1.54
CA GLN A 53 -11.33 19.52 0.38
C GLN A 53 -10.33 18.47 -0.11
N LEU A 54 -9.03 18.80 -0.11
CA LEU A 54 -7.97 17.85 -0.48
C LEU A 54 -7.89 16.74 0.57
N VAL A 55 -7.89 17.10 1.86
CA VAL A 55 -7.83 16.13 2.95
C VAL A 55 -9.01 15.15 2.88
N ILE A 56 -10.23 15.65 2.72
CA ILE A 56 -11.43 14.81 2.60
C ILE A 56 -11.34 13.89 1.37
N GLY A 57 -10.93 14.43 0.21
CA GLY A 57 -10.77 13.63 -1.00
C GLY A 57 -9.73 12.52 -0.84
N LEU A 58 -8.63 12.79 -0.14
CA LEU A 58 -7.63 11.77 0.16
C LEU A 58 -8.14 10.71 1.13
N LEU A 59 -8.88 11.10 2.16
CA LEU A 59 -9.50 10.16 3.09
C LEU A 59 -10.50 9.23 2.37
N ASP A 60 -11.30 9.77 1.46
CA ASP A 60 -12.25 8.99 0.63
C ASP A 60 -11.51 7.99 -0.28
N GLU A 61 -10.44 8.43 -0.95
CA GLU A 61 -9.62 7.56 -1.79
C GLU A 61 -8.97 6.42 -0.98
N ILE A 62 -8.48 6.72 0.24
CA ILE A 62 -7.91 5.70 1.14
C ILE A 62 -8.96 4.65 1.51
N MET A 63 -10.17 5.07 1.88
CA MET A 63 -11.27 4.14 2.21
C MET A 63 -11.69 3.31 0.99
N CYS A 64 -11.76 3.92 -0.19
CA CYS A 64 -12.05 3.21 -1.45
C CYS A 64 -10.96 2.18 -1.78
N ALA A 65 -9.69 2.55 -1.62
CA ALA A 65 -8.56 1.65 -1.84
C ALA A 65 -8.57 0.48 -0.85
N GLU A 66 -8.86 0.74 0.42
CA GLU A 66 -9.01 -0.30 1.45
C GLU A 66 -10.14 -1.27 1.09
N HIS A 67 -11.30 -0.74 0.69
CA HIS A 67 -12.43 -1.57 0.26
C HIS A 67 -12.11 -2.41 -0.99
N GLY A 68 -11.39 -1.83 -1.96
CA GLY A 68 -10.95 -2.54 -3.15
C GLY A 68 -10.04 -3.73 -2.81
N HIS A 69 -9.18 -3.59 -1.80
CA HIS A 69 -8.35 -4.69 -1.33
C HIS A 69 -9.18 -5.82 -0.72
N TYR A 70 -10.16 -5.49 0.13
CA TYR A 70 -11.09 -6.48 0.68
C TYR A 70 -11.95 -7.17 -0.38
N SER A 71 -12.10 -6.55 -1.55
CA SER A 71 -12.81 -7.12 -2.69
C SER A 71 -11.94 -8.06 -3.56
N GLY A 72 -10.68 -8.29 -3.18
CA GLY A 72 -9.77 -9.23 -3.85
C GLY A 72 -8.69 -8.57 -4.72
N LEU A 73 -8.62 -7.24 -4.79
CA LEU A 73 -7.52 -6.56 -5.48
C LEU A 73 -6.24 -6.61 -4.65
N THR A 74 -5.08 -6.63 -5.32
CA THR A 74 -3.79 -6.64 -4.64
C THR A 74 -3.45 -5.24 -4.08
N LEU A 75 -2.63 -5.17 -3.03
CA LEU A 75 -2.22 -3.87 -2.46
C LEU A 75 -1.56 -2.91 -3.46
N PRO A 76 -0.69 -3.38 -4.39
CA PRO A 76 -0.15 -2.53 -5.45
C PRO A 76 -1.23 -1.88 -6.33
N GLN A 77 -2.36 -2.55 -6.53
CA GLN A 77 -3.46 -2.05 -7.36
C GLN A 77 -4.41 -1.10 -6.62
N THR A 78 -4.34 -1.04 -5.29
CA THR A 78 -5.26 -0.23 -4.47
C THR A 78 -4.52 0.80 -3.64
N ILE A 79 -3.98 0.38 -2.50
CA ILE A 79 -3.44 1.25 -1.46
C ILE A 79 -2.15 1.94 -1.91
N TYR A 80 -1.33 1.25 -2.73
CA TYR A 80 -0.05 1.81 -3.16
C TYR A 80 -0.21 2.95 -4.17
N ARG A 81 -1.40 3.12 -4.75
CA ARG A 81 -1.74 4.29 -5.55
C ARG A 81 -1.78 5.57 -4.70
N VAL A 82 -1.99 5.44 -3.39
CA VAL A 82 -1.91 6.55 -2.46
C VAL A 82 -0.45 6.75 -2.05
N GLU A 83 0.24 7.67 -2.72
CA GLU A 83 1.66 7.95 -2.55
C GLU A 83 2.08 8.07 -1.06
N TRP A 84 1.28 8.79 -0.26
CA TRP A 84 1.61 9.07 1.13
C TRP A 84 1.44 7.87 2.07
N MET A 85 0.89 6.74 1.61
CA MET A 85 0.79 5.54 2.44
C MET A 85 2.17 4.92 2.71
N HIS A 86 3.09 5.05 1.76
CA HIS A 86 4.47 4.57 1.89
C HIS A 86 5.23 5.30 3.00
N ASN A 87 4.95 6.59 3.20
CA ASN A 87 5.62 7.46 4.19
C ASN A 87 4.63 8.39 4.90
N ALA A 88 3.69 7.82 5.65
CA ALA A 88 2.64 8.58 6.35
C ALA A 88 3.21 9.58 7.38
N ARG A 89 4.42 9.34 7.91
CA ARG A 89 5.08 10.22 8.90
C ARG A 89 5.40 11.60 8.36
N ASP A 90 5.68 11.69 7.07
CA ASP A 90 6.09 12.94 6.42
C ASP A 90 4.89 13.87 6.16
N VAL A 91 3.67 13.38 6.35
CA VAL A 91 2.43 14.17 6.26
C VAL A 91 2.32 15.09 7.48
N GLY A 92 2.32 16.40 7.22
CA GLY A 92 2.22 17.42 8.26
C GLY A 92 0.79 17.64 8.78
N HIS A 93 -0.23 17.27 7.99
CA HIS A 93 -1.63 17.35 8.40
C HIS A 93 -2.00 16.22 9.36
N LEU A 94 -2.23 16.53 10.64
CA LEU A 94 -2.44 15.53 11.69
C LEU A 94 -3.59 14.55 11.38
N PRO A 95 -4.82 14.99 11.03
CA PRO A 95 -5.92 14.08 10.71
C PRO A 95 -5.64 13.12 9.55
N LEU A 96 -4.88 13.57 8.55
CA LEU A 96 -4.55 12.73 7.40
C LEU A 96 -3.48 11.71 7.78
N ARG A 97 -2.45 12.15 8.51
CA ARG A 97 -1.39 11.26 9.01
C ARG A 97 -1.94 10.17 9.93
N SER A 98 -2.79 10.53 10.88
CA SER A 98 -3.40 9.56 11.80
C SER A 98 -4.25 8.55 11.05
N ALA A 99 -5.02 8.99 10.04
CA ALA A 99 -5.82 8.10 9.22
C ALA A 99 -4.97 7.14 8.39
N LEU A 100 -3.91 7.61 7.73
CA LEU A 100 -2.99 6.75 6.97
C LEU A 100 -2.37 5.65 7.85
N ILE A 101 -1.86 6.01 9.03
CA ILE A 101 -1.28 5.04 9.98
C ILE A 101 -2.37 4.06 10.47
N ALA A 102 -3.57 4.56 10.78
CA ALA A 102 -4.68 3.73 11.21
C ALA A 102 -5.13 2.74 10.14
N THR A 103 -5.22 3.14 8.88
CA THR A 103 -5.54 2.25 7.76
C THR A 103 -4.49 1.15 7.62
N SER A 104 -3.19 1.49 7.64
CA SER A 104 -2.14 0.46 7.59
C SER A 104 -2.28 -0.57 8.72
N ARG A 105 -2.54 -0.11 9.95
CA ARG A 105 -2.77 -0.99 11.11
C ARG A 105 -4.02 -1.85 10.95
N ALA A 106 -5.12 -1.28 10.45
CA ALA A 106 -6.36 -1.99 10.19
C ALA A 106 -6.15 -3.11 9.16
N MET A 107 -5.44 -2.83 8.06
CA MET A 107 -5.16 -3.83 7.03
C MET A 107 -4.32 -4.99 7.57
N ILE A 108 -3.31 -4.72 8.40
CA ILE A 108 -2.50 -5.77 9.04
C ILE A 108 -3.33 -6.63 9.98
N ALA A 109 -4.20 -5.99 10.77
CA ALA A 109 -5.13 -6.69 11.65
C ALA A 109 -6.07 -7.59 10.84
N THR A 110 -6.65 -7.06 9.76
CA THR A 110 -7.50 -7.82 8.84
C THR A 110 -6.75 -8.99 8.23
N ARG A 111 -5.56 -8.77 7.65
CA ARG A 111 -4.69 -9.83 7.13
C ARG A 111 -4.45 -10.92 8.16
N THR A 112 -4.11 -10.55 9.39
CA THR A 112 -3.79 -11.51 10.46
C THR A 112 -5.01 -12.34 10.86
N LEU A 113 -6.20 -11.75 10.84
CA LEU A 113 -7.46 -12.46 11.09
C LEU A 113 -7.84 -13.37 9.93
N VAL A 114 -7.70 -12.87 8.71
CA VAL A 114 -8.04 -13.55 7.45
C VAL A 114 -7.14 -14.78 7.28
N LEU A 115 -5.83 -14.65 7.45
CA LEU A 115 -4.87 -15.77 7.39
C LEU A 115 -4.98 -16.79 8.53
N ARG A 116 -5.70 -16.47 9.61
CA ARG A 116 -6.06 -17.47 10.64
C ARG A 116 -7.26 -18.32 10.22
N GLY A 117 -8.01 -17.88 9.21
CA GLY A 117 -9.04 -18.67 8.56
C GLY A 117 -8.41 -19.75 7.68
N ASP A 118 -9.20 -20.78 7.37
CA ASP A 118 -8.85 -21.82 6.39
C ASP A 118 -9.03 -21.26 4.96
N ILE A 119 -8.31 -20.19 4.67
CA ILE A 119 -8.35 -19.47 3.39
C ILE A 119 -7.14 -19.84 2.55
N HIS A 120 -7.30 -19.77 1.23
CA HIS A 120 -6.20 -20.00 0.30
C HIS A 120 -5.62 -18.66 -0.14
N GLU A 121 -4.33 -18.43 0.15
CA GLU A 121 -3.61 -17.22 -0.25
C GLU A 121 -3.57 -17.12 -1.79
N GLU A 122 -3.82 -15.92 -2.32
CA GLU A 122 -3.91 -15.60 -3.75
C GLU A 122 -5.12 -16.17 -4.52
N GLU A 123 -5.93 -17.03 -3.90
CA GLU A 123 -7.24 -17.44 -4.44
C GLU A 123 -8.37 -16.61 -3.81
N ASP A 124 -8.44 -16.62 -2.47
CA ASP A 124 -9.49 -15.93 -1.71
C ASP A 124 -9.07 -14.52 -1.26
N TYR A 125 -7.76 -14.34 -1.02
CA TYR A 125 -7.21 -13.11 -0.45
C TYR A 125 -5.76 -12.89 -0.86
N SER A 126 -5.43 -11.66 -1.25
CA SER A 126 -4.05 -11.26 -1.52
C SER A 126 -3.33 -10.90 -0.22
N GLY A 127 -2.57 -11.84 0.34
CA GLY A 127 -1.84 -11.66 1.60
C GLY A 127 -0.52 -10.89 1.50
N SER A 128 -0.06 -10.55 0.30
CA SER A 128 1.23 -9.88 0.12
C SER A 128 1.17 -8.44 0.60
N MET A 129 2.06 -8.08 1.54
CA MET A 129 2.18 -6.72 2.07
C MET A 129 3.09 -5.82 1.23
N SER A 130 3.77 -6.38 0.21
CA SER A 130 4.63 -5.69 -0.78
C SER A 130 5.63 -4.65 -0.23
N GLY A 131 5.96 -4.70 1.07
CA GLY A 131 6.87 -3.75 1.73
C GLY A 131 6.21 -2.60 2.50
N LEU A 132 4.88 -2.62 2.72
CA LEU A 132 4.17 -1.58 3.47
C LEU A 132 4.69 -1.49 4.91
N SER A 133 4.96 -0.26 5.37
CA SER A 133 5.39 -0.01 6.75
C SER A 133 4.29 -0.36 7.75
N LEU A 134 4.64 -1.16 8.76
CA LEU A 134 3.71 -1.63 9.79
C LEU A 134 3.49 -0.60 10.92
N TYR A 135 4.33 0.44 10.97
CA TYR A 135 4.34 1.44 12.04
C TYR A 135 4.32 0.82 13.46
N ASP A 136 5.06 -0.28 13.66
CA ASP A 136 5.09 -1.05 14.91
C ASP A 136 5.66 -0.26 16.12
N ASP A 137 6.37 0.84 15.85
CA ASP A 137 6.85 1.77 16.86
C ASP A 137 5.75 2.68 17.42
N VAL A 138 4.62 2.80 16.73
CA VAL A 138 3.44 3.53 17.22
C VAL A 138 2.57 2.56 18.00
N SER A 139 2.55 2.73 19.33
CA SER A 139 1.66 1.95 20.19
C SER A 139 0.18 2.22 19.88
N ASP A 140 -0.69 1.23 20.10
CA ASP A 140 -2.14 1.38 19.90
C ASP A 140 -2.70 2.54 20.74
N GLN A 141 -2.20 2.73 21.96
CA GLN A 141 -2.61 3.84 22.82
C GLN A 141 -2.27 5.19 22.18
N ASN A 142 -1.05 5.34 21.65
CA ASN A 142 -0.64 6.56 20.97
C ASN A 142 -1.45 6.80 19.70
N LEU A 143 -1.73 5.75 18.91
CA LEU A 143 -2.55 5.87 17.71
C LEU A 143 -3.98 6.32 18.03
N THR A 144 -4.61 5.74 19.07
CA THR A 144 -5.94 6.15 19.51
C THR A 144 -5.95 7.60 20.02
N ALA A 145 -4.91 8.03 20.73
CA ALA A 145 -4.76 9.41 21.18
C ALA A 145 -4.60 10.38 19.99
N MET A 146 -3.79 10.02 18.99
CA MET A 146 -3.64 10.82 17.76
C MET A 146 -4.95 10.95 16.98
N LEU A 147 -5.76 9.88 16.90
CA LEU A 147 -7.07 9.94 16.26
C LEU A 147 -8.06 10.83 17.03
N HIS A 148 -8.04 10.78 18.36
CA HIS A 148 -8.88 11.65 19.20
C HIS A 148 -8.47 13.12 19.06
N GLU A 149 -7.17 13.42 19.07
CA GLU A 149 -6.65 14.77 18.82
C GLU A 149 -7.04 15.27 17.42
N ALA A 150 -6.94 14.40 16.41
CA ALA A 150 -7.39 14.73 15.06
C ALA A 150 -8.90 15.03 14.99
N GLU A 151 -9.73 14.27 15.70
CA GLU A 151 -11.18 14.52 15.78
C GLU A 151 -11.49 15.88 16.43
N GLU A 152 -10.84 16.21 17.55
CA GLU A 152 -11.01 17.50 18.22
C GLU A 152 -10.63 18.68 17.31
N LEU A 153 -9.54 18.56 16.55
CA LEU A 153 -9.13 19.59 15.58
C LEU A 153 -10.15 19.80 14.47
N CYS A 154 -10.75 18.72 13.95
CA CYS A 154 -11.79 18.79 12.92
C CYS A 154 -13.11 19.38 13.46
N ILE A 155 -13.41 19.21 14.74
CA ILE A 155 -14.59 19.82 15.38
C ILE A 155 -14.38 21.33 15.61
N ALA A 156 -13.13 21.74 15.86
CA ALA A 156 -12.77 23.13 16.16
C ALA A 156 -12.66 24.02 14.90
N SER A 157 -12.51 23.44 13.70
CA SER A 157 -12.37 24.12 12.41
C SER A 157 -13.71 24.44 11.75
#